data_AF-A0A1X2HUE9-F1
#
_entry.id   AF-A0A1X2HUE9-F1
#
_cell.length_a   1.000
_cell.length_b   1.000
_cell.length_c   1.000
_cell.angle_alpha   90.00
_cell.angle_beta   90.00
_cell.angle_gamma   90.00
#
_symmetry.space_group_name_H-M   'P 1'
#
loop_
_entity.id
_entity.type
_entity.pdbx_description
1 polymer ?
#
loop_
_entity_poly.entity_id
_entity_poly.type
_entity_poly.pdbx_seq_one_letter_code
_entity_poly.pdbx_strand_id
1 'polypeptide(L)'
;MPVNKHRAAKLVVRDNENREYYVIANPGMASKWRNDKTIPLVDVVQSFDVWTSNCYKETGEAIRPPKGMLESAFQTKDGDEMVRQIVERGEEKGM
;
A
#
# COMPACT_ATOMS: atom_id res chain seq x y z
N MET A 1 -21.18 17.96 14.52
CA MET A 1 -20.34 16.74 14.46
C MET A 1 -19.49 16.85 13.21
N PRO A 2 -18.14 16.89 13.28
CA PRO A 2 -17.34 17.01 12.07
C PRO A 2 -17.46 15.69 11.29
N VAL A 3 -17.85 15.83 10.01
CA VAL A 3 -17.91 14.75 9.04
C VAL A 3 -16.54 14.05 9.00
N ASN A 4 -16.51 12.75 9.26
CA ASN A 4 -15.30 11.95 9.15
C ASN A 4 -14.95 11.91 7.65
N LYS A 5 -14.16 12.90 7.19
CA LYS A 5 -13.73 12.99 5.80
C LYS A 5 -13.09 11.65 5.45
N HIS A 6 -13.65 10.93 4.47
CA HIS A 6 -13.11 9.69 3.91
C HIS A 6 -11.79 9.99 3.20
N ARG A 7 -10.76 10.38 3.94
CA ARG A 7 -9.43 10.61 3.41
C ARG A 7 -8.75 9.27 3.33
N ALA A 8 -8.54 8.79 2.11
CA ALA A 8 -7.69 7.63 1.88
C ALA A 8 -6.27 7.92 2.38
N ALA A 9 -5.59 6.89 2.88
CA ALA A 9 -4.16 6.93 3.12
C ALA A 9 -3.44 6.04 2.11
N LYS A 10 -2.23 6.42 1.72
CA LYS A 10 -1.33 5.57 0.95
C LYS A 10 -0.37 4.90 1.92
N LEU A 11 -0.25 3.58 1.85
CA LEU A 11 0.83 2.87 2.53
C LEU A 11 1.94 2.65 1.53
N VAL A 12 3.05 3.37 1.68
CA VAL A 12 4.15 3.39 0.72
C VAL A 12 5.31 2.55 1.24
N VAL A 13 5.80 1.62 0.43
CA VAL A 13 7.02 0.85 0.68
C VAL A 13 8.01 1.10 -0.45
N ARG A 14 9.30 1.03 -0.14
CA ARG A 14 10.38 1.13 -1.13
C ARG A 14 11.10 -0.21 -1.25
N ASP A 15 11.36 -0.64 -2.47
CA ASP A 15 12.23 -1.80 -2.72
C ASP A 15 13.72 -1.40 -2.71
N ASN A 16 14.59 -2.39 -2.90
CA ASN A 16 16.04 -2.19 -2.98
C ASN A 16 16.48 -1.35 -4.19
N GLU A 17 15.65 -1.25 -5.23
CA GLU A 17 15.88 -0.44 -6.43
C GLU A 17 15.30 0.98 -6.28
N ASN A 18 14.93 1.39 -5.06
CA ASN A 18 14.33 2.68 -4.74
C ASN A 18 13.01 2.96 -5.47
N ARG A 19 12.30 1.90 -5.89
CA ARG A 19 10.97 2.01 -6.47
C ARG A 19 9.94 2.03 -5.36
N GLU A 20 9.01 2.97 -5.47
CA GLU A 20 7.92 3.13 -4.53
C GLU A 20 6.72 2.30 -4.98
N TYR A 21 6.22 1.46 -4.07
CA TYR A 21 4.98 0.72 -4.21
C TYR A 21 4.03 1.16 -3.12
N TYR A 22 2.75 1.30 -3.44
CA TYR A 22 1.77 1.68 -2.44
C TYR A 22 0.42 1.03 -2.66
N VAL A 23 -0.30 0.86 -1.55
CA VAL A 23 -1.71 0.47 -1.55
C VAL A 23 -2.54 1.57 -0.92
N ILE A 24 -3.82 1.62 -1.28
CA ILE A 24 -4.77 2.56 -0.71
C ILE A 24 -5.41 1.92 0.51
N ALA A 25 -5.29 2.58 1.65
CA ALA A 25 -5.76 2.11 2.94
C ALA A 25 -6.64 3.12 3.65
N ASN A 26 -7.29 2.64 4.70
CA ASN A 26 -8.00 3.46 5.66
C ASN A 26 -6.99 4.10 6.62
N PRO A 27 -7.05 5.43 6.82
CA PRO A 27 -6.10 6.16 7.65
C PRO A 27 -6.13 5.66 9.09
N GLY A 28 -4.97 5.38 9.66
CA GLY A 28 -4.80 4.86 11.02
C GLY A 28 -5.14 3.37 11.17
N MET A 29 -5.68 2.69 10.16
CA MET A 29 -5.99 1.26 10.24
C MET A 29 -4.74 0.40 10.13
N ALA A 30 -3.73 0.81 9.36
CA ALA A 30 -2.48 0.06 9.25
C ALA A 30 -1.78 -0.07 10.62
N SER A 31 -1.72 1.02 11.39
CA SER A 31 -1.16 1.01 12.75
C SER A 31 -1.97 0.10 13.69
N LYS A 32 -3.30 0.15 13.60
CA LYS A 32 -4.17 -0.77 14.37
C LYS A 32 -3.93 -2.23 14.01
N TRP A 33 -3.87 -2.54 12.71
CA TRP A 33 -3.63 -3.90 12.22
C TRP A 33 -2.27 -4.46 12.64
N ARG A 34 -1.23 -3.61 12.72
CA ARG A 34 0.09 -4.02 13.24
C ARG A 34 0.03 -4.46 14.71
N ASN A 35 -0.85 -3.83 15.50
CA ASN A 35 -1.07 -4.19 16.90
C ASN A 35 -2.06 -5.36 17.05
N ASP A 36 -3.04 -5.46 16.14
CA ASP A 36 -4.09 -6.46 16.15
C ASP A 36 -4.24 -7.14 14.78
N LYS A 37 -3.61 -8.30 14.63
CA LYS A 37 -3.65 -9.12 13.41
C LYS A 37 -4.96 -9.90 13.24
N THR A 38 -5.92 -9.76 14.15
CA THR A 38 -7.27 -10.35 13.99
C THR A 38 -8.14 -9.54 13.03
N ILE A 39 -7.79 -8.27 12.82
CA ILE A 39 -8.45 -7.39 11.84
C ILE A 39 -8.14 -7.91 10.44
N PRO A 40 -9.14 -8.19 9.59
CA PRO A 40 -8.89 -8.67 8.24
C PRO A 40 -8.37 -7.52 7.37
N LEU A 41 -7.48 -7.83 6.41
CA LEU A 41 -6.87 -6.81 5.54
C LEU A 41 -7.92 -6.01 4.75
N VAL A 42 -9.06 -6.60 4.42
CA VAL A 42 -10.18 -5.93 3.74
C VAL A 42 -10.75 -4.73 4.51
N ASP A 43 -10.62 -4.71 5.85
CA ASP A 43 -11.03 -3.58 6.70
C ASP A 43 -9.93 -2.51 6.80
N VAL A 44 -8.70 -2.87 6.45
CA VAL A 44 -7.52 -2.00 6.51
C VAL A 44 -7.28 -1.33 5.18
N VAL A 45 -7.31 -2.10 4.08
CA VAL A 45 -7.10 -1.61 2.73
C VAL A 45 -8.42 -1.35 2.02
N GLN A 46 -8.48 -0.30 1.20
CA GLN A 46 -9.64 -0.03 0.36
C GLN A 46 -9.61 -0.86 -0.93
N SER A 47 -8.42 -1.28 -1.36
CA SER A 47 -8.22 -2.14 -2.52
C SER A 47 -6.96 -2.97 -2.34
N PHE A 48 -6.97 -4.19 -2.89
CA PHE A 48 -5.81 -5.08 -2.94
C PHE A 48 -4.89 -4.79 -4.14
N ASP A 49 -5.18 -3.70 -4.85
CA ASP A 49 -4.34 -3.22 -5.95
C ASP A 49 -3.09 -2.54 -5.38
N VAL A 50 -1.94 -3.05 -5.81
CA VAL A 50 -0.65 -2.40 -5.60
C VAL A 50 -0.38 -1.46 -6.76
N TRP A 51 -0.01 -0.22 -6.43
CA TRP A 51 0.32 0.83 -7.37
C TRP A 51 1.80 1.16 -7.24
N THR A 52 2.40 1.67 -8.31
CA THR A 52 3.75 2.22 -8.28
C THR A 52 3.75 3.61 -8.89
N SER A 53 4.57 4.50 -8.35
CA SER A 53 4.85 5.81 -8.94
C SER A 53 6.09 5.65 -9.82
N ASN A 54 5.94 5.84 -11.13
CA ASN A 54 7.10 5.81 -12.01
C ASN A 54 7.97 7.05 -11.71
N CYS A 55 9.07 6.85 -11.00
CA CYS A 55 9.91 7.90 -10.41
C CYS A 55 10.58 8.84 -11.43
N TYR A 56 10.37 8.61 -12.73
CA TYR A 56 11.00 9.35 -13.83
C TYR A 56 10.23 10.59 -14.31
N LYS A 57 8.98 10.80 -13.89
CA LYS A 57 8.21 11.99 -14.26
C LYS A 57 7.57 12.62 -13.03
N GLU A 58 7.76 13.92 -12.89
CA GLU A 58 7.12 14.78 -11.87
C GLU A 58 5.59 14.74 -11.92
N THR A 59 5.00 14.18 -12.98
CA THR A 59 3.60 13.78 -13.06
C THR A 59 3.44 12.39 -12.45
N GLY A 60 3.16 12.31 -11.15
CA GLY A 60 2.99 11.07 -10.38
C GLY A 60 1.80 10.21 -10.83
N GLU A 61 1.85 9.67 -12.06
CA GLU A 61 0.88 8.71 -12.57
C GLU A 61 0.97 7.41 -11.76
N ALA A 62 -0.16 7.08 -11.13
CA ALA A 62 -0.37 5.82 -10.46
C ALA A 62 -0.54 4.73 -11.52
N ILE A 63 0.50 3.93 -11.76
CA ILE A 63 0.40 2.79 -12.66
C ILE A 63 0.37 1.49 -11.87
N ARG A 64 -0.32 0.49 -12.40
CA ARG A 64 -0.19 -0.88 -11.87
C ARG A 64 1.12 -1.47 -12.38
N PRO A 65 2.05 -1.84 -11.50
CA PRO A 65 3.29 -2.49 -11.90
C PRO A 65 3.01 -3.86 -12.54
N PRO A 66 3.84 -4.31 -13.50
CA PRO A 66 3.71 -5.64 -14.07
C PRO A 66 3.98 -6.72 -13.01
N LYS A 67 3.32 -7.89 -13.16
CA LYS A 67 3.38 -8.96 -12.16
C LYS A 67 4.81 -9.41 -11.82
N GLY A 68 5.69 -9.55 -12.82
CA GLY A 68 7.08 -9.94 -12.61
C GLY A 68 7.89 -8.94 -11.78
N MET A 69 7.55 -7.64 -11.86
CA MET A 69 8.18 -6.60 -11.01
C MET A 69 7.71 -6.74 -9.56
N LEU A 70 6.41 -6.94 -9.33
CA LEU A 70 5.88 -7.20 -8.00
C LEU A 70 6.47 -8.47 -7.38
N GLU A 71 6.55 -9.55 -8.15
CA GLU A 71 7.14 -10.82 -7.71
C GLU A 71 8.62 -10.66 -7.33
N SER A 72 9.38 -9.85 -8.08
CA SER A 72 10.78 -9.56 -7.75
C SER A 72 10.92 -8.66 -6.51
N ALA A 73 10.04 -7.67 -6.36
CA ALA A 73 10.10 -6.70 -5.26
C ALA A 73 9.66 -7.29 -3.91
N PHE A 74 8.59 -8.10 -3.92
CA PHE A 74 7.99 -8.68 -2.71
C PHE A 74 8.38 -10.14 -2.47
N GLN A 75 9.12 -10.76 -3.39
CA GLN A 75 9.52 -12.17 -3.38
C GLN A 75 8.34 -13.15 -3.22
N THR A 76 7.15 -12.74 -3.66
CA THR A 76 5.93 -13.54 -3.60
C THR A 76 5.11 -13.33 -4.86
N LYS A 77 4.30 -14.31 -5.23
CA LYS A 77 3.33 -14.22 -6.34
C LYS A 77 1.89 -14.00 -5.87
N ASP A 78 1.69 -14.06 -4.54
CA ASP A 78 0.40 -13.93 -3.89
C ASP A 78 0.13 -12.45 -3.58
N GLY A 79 -0.85 -11.87 -4.27
CA GLY A 79 -1.20 -10.45 -4.13
C GLY A 79 -1.60 -10.07 -2.70
N ASP A 80 -2.33 -10.94 -2.02
CA ASP A 80 -2.71 -10.78 -0.61
C ASP A 80 -1.48 -10.67 0.30
N GLU A 81 -0.44 -11.47 0.04
CA GLU A 81 0.80 -11.43 0.80
C GLU A 81 1.59 -10.16 0.53
N MET A 82 1.60 -9.67 -0.71
CA MET A 82 2.19 -8.36 -1.05
C MET A 82 1.51 -7.24 -0.26
N VAL A 83 0.17 -7.18 -0.30
CA VAL A 83 -0.61 -6.17 0.42
C VAL A 83 -0.34 -6.26 1.92
N ARG A 84 -0.28 -7.47 2.48
CA ARG A 84 0.07 -7.70 3.88
C ARG A 84 1.43 -7.12 4.24
N GLN A 85 2.45 -7.38 3.42
CA GLN A 85 3.79 -6.83 3.63
C GLN A 85 3.81 -5.31 3.56
N ILE A 86 3.05 -4.71 2.64
CA ILE A 86 2.91 -3.25 2.53
C ILE A 86 2.19 -2.68 3.76
N VAL A 87 1.17 -3.34 4.30
CA VAL A 87 0.50 -2.91 5.53
C VAL A 87 1.43 -3.02 6.74
N GLU A 88 2.25 -4.07 6.80
CA GLU A 88 3.17 -4.31 7.91
C GLU A 88 4.37 -3.34 7.90
N ARG A 89 4.93 -3.06 6.73
CA ARG A 89 6.19 -2.30 6.59
C ARG A 89 6.01 -0.88 6.04
N GLY A 90 4.93 -0.62 5.32
CA GLY A 90 4.73 0.61 4.57
C GLY A 90 4.54 1.84 5.46
N GLU A 91 4.97 2.99 4.98
CA GLU A 91 4.75 4.26 5.66
C GLU A 91 3.39 4.84 5.26
N GLU A 92 2.59 5.23 6.25
CA GLU A 92 1.31 5.88 5.99
C GLU A 92 1.52 7.33 5.58
N LYS A 93 1.13 7.66 4.34
CA LYS A 93 1.04 9.03 3.83
C LYS A 93 -0.42 9.39 3.57
N GLY A 94 -0.88 10.47 4.20
CA GLY A 94 -2.20 11.03 3.93
C GLY A 94 -2.32 11.54 2.49
N MET A 95 -3.50 11.37 1.88
CA MET A 95 -3.88 11.99 0.60
C MET A 95 -4.66 13.28 0.80
#